data_AF-D2UYK8-F1
#
_entry.id   AF-D2UYK8-F1
#
_cell.length_a   1.000
_cell.length_b   1.000
_cell.length_c   1.000
_cell.angle_alpha   90.00
_cell.angle_beta   90.00
_cell.angle_gamma   90.00
#
_symmetry.space_group_name_H-M   'P 1'
#
loop_
_entity.id
_entity.type
_entity.pdbx_description
1 polymer ?
#
loop_
_entity_poly.entity_id
_entity_poly.type
_entity_poly.pdbx_seq_one_letter_code
_entity_poly.pdbx_strand_id
1 'polypeptide(L)'
;MIKKHLKRQFHFQNNLLELNNTSSSVATADNNVSSDAAEYNLDLSKEDGKGSDFFYTVKDKKFRFISLRDYFSLALITKIYNEIMMVNFPIESELDPLEVWVNNLTHKGNRVFVPLMHIMVAYEVNGKDDKEMRYENIAGISVFEYYEMSQCALFTYFVVCEKYRNYGLGKTLVYQAYEYCKYELYAKRKPNRWEALNNALMHVRNWNVGDETILQLTKTQKGQLQFAQQYIELCLDDARVKASDSNLKKVLEKEDDEFYFFAETNAIGVDDGVMKSEDRHKIMRNIGFCVVDYEYIQPPVCTDEDAMYCDDLLLLSLEVEDDRCKIKSTEPIRHVPRFKLKCWTMELLFSVFREIYPPITADFFQYQWQDLDARGPRIPIYTDLEKWKRRTELSKYKRDESRLSKL
;
A
#
# COMPACT_ATOMS: atom_id res chain seq x y z
N MET A 1 -1.80 -2.30 28.99
CA MET A 1 -0.78 -1.25 29.28
C MET A 1 -0.82 -0.18 28.19
N ILE A 2 -2.03 0.21 27.76
CA ILE A 2 -2.32 1.13 26.65
C ILE A 2 -3.33 2.13 27.23
N LYS A 3 -2.87 3.11 27.99
CA LYS A 3 -3.70 4.17 28.59
C LYS A 3 -2.85 5.41 28.81
N LYS A 4 -2.79 6.22 27.76
CA LYS A 4 -2.48 7.67 27.70
C LYS A 4 -1.78 7.89 26.37
N HIS A 5 -2.30 8.75 25.51
CA HIS A 5 -1.72 10.07 25.30
C HIS A 5 -2.61 10.93 24.38
N LEU A 6 -2.61 12.22 24.69
CA LEU A 6 -3.55 13.27 24.32
C LEU A 6 -2.83 14.32 23.45
N LYS A 7 -3.63 15.04 22.65
CA LYS A 7 -3.52 16.49 22.35
C LYS A 7 -2.20 17.00 21.74
N ARG A 8 -2.27 17.42 20.48
CA ARG A 8 -1.98 18.79 19.98
C ARG A 8 -1.87 18.78 18.45
N GLN A 9 -2.66 19.61 17.76
CA GLN A 9 -2.20 20.67 16.84
C GLN A 9 -3.37 21.20 15.99
N PHE A 10 -3.83 22.42 16.29
CA PHE A 10 -4.79 23.18 15.50
C PHE A 10 -4.18 24.56 15.24
N HIS A 11 -3.70 24.83 14.02
CA HIS A 11 -3.56 26.19 13.45
C HIS A 11 -3.09 26.11 12.00
N PHE A 12 -3.99 25.87 11.04
CA PHE A 12 -3.76 26.23 9.63
C PHE A 12 -5.06 26.19 8.81
N GLN A 13 -5.92 27.20 8.96
CA GLN A 13 -7.04 27.43 8.03
C GLN A 13 -7.10 28.92 7.73
N ASN A 14 -6.60 29.30 6.55
CA ASN A 14 -6.97 30.48 5.76
C ASN A 14 -5.97 30.53 4.59
N ASN A 15 -6.33 29.99 3.40
CA ASN A 15 -5.77 30.36 2.07
C ASN A 15 -6.09 29.34 0.94
N LEU A 16 -7.26 28.69 0.90
CA LEU A 16 -7.56 27.69 -0.16
C LEU A 16 -8.88 27.89 -0.92
N LEU A 17 -9.31 29.16 -1.07
CA LEU A 17 -10.42 29.52 -1.94
C LEU A 17 -9.92 30.40 -3.07
N GLU A 18 -9.37 29.78 -4.11
CA GLU A 18 -9.36 30.29 -5.48
C GLU A 18 -8.72 29.23 -6.37
N LEU A 19 -9.51 28.68 -7.30
CA LEU A 19 -9.15 28.05 -8.58
C LEU A 19 -10.11 26.89 -8.89
N ASN A 20 -11.14 27.19 -9.69
CA ASN A 20 -11.73 26.26 -10.64
C ASN A 20 -12.54 27.10 -11.64
N ASN A 21 -12.16 27.03 -12.93
CA ASN A 21 -13.07 26.99 -14.09
C ASN A 21 -12.29 27.16 -15.39
N THR A 22 -12.30 26.13 -16.25
CA THR A 22 -12.59 26.24 -17.69
C THR A 22 -12.68 24.84 -18.30
N SER A 23 -13.72 24.62 -19.10
CA SER A 23 -14.06 23.37 -19.80
C SER A 23 -14.35 23.69 -21.27
N SER A 24 -13.94 22.82 -22.18
CA SER A 24 -14.31 22.84 -23.61
C SER A 24 -14.71 21.44 -24.10
N SER A 25 -15.53 21.41 -25.15
CA SER A 25 -16.43 20.32 -25.52
C SER A 25 -16.09 19.61 -26.85
N VAL A 26 -16.16 18.27 -26.81
CA VAL A 26 -16.91 17.30 -27.66
C VAL A 26 -16.66 17.18 -29.19
N ALA A 27 -16.40 15.94 -29.66
CA ALA A 27 -17.26 15.15 -30.57
C ALA A 27 -16.71 13.74 -30.85
N THR A 28 -17.55 12.70 -30.72
CA THR A 28 -17.28 11.30 -31.13
C THR A 28 -18.46 10.73 -31.92
N ALA A 29 -18.21 9.68 -32.72
CA ALA A 29 -19.17 9.01 -33.59
C ALA A 29 -19.25 7.50 -33.26
N ASP A 30 -20.48 6.98 -33.31
CA ASP A 30 -20.91 5.63 -32.91
C ASP A 30 -20.58 4.51 -33.91
N ASN A 31 -20.51 3.26 -33.42
CA ASN A 31 -21.01 2.07 -34.12
C ASN A 31 -21.23 0.88 -33.16
N ASN A 32 -22.38 0.21 -33.31
CA ASN A 32 -22.87 -0.96 -32.56
C ASN A 32 -22.74 -2.25 -33.36
N VAL A 33 -22.41 -3.40 -32.72
CA VAL A 33 -22.91 -4.76 -33.06
C VAL A 33 -22.88 -5.68 -31.82
N SER A 34 -23.92 -6.50 -31.63
CA SER A 34 -24.18 -7.46 -30.53
C SER A 34 -23.71 -8.90 -30.78
N SER A 35 -23.56 -9.73 -29.73
CA SER A 35 -24.29 -11.01 -29.54
C SER A 35 -23.95 -11.72 -28.22
N ASP A 36 -24.90 -12.53 -27.73
CA ASP A 36 -25.05 -13.09 -26.38
C ASP A 36 -24.18 -14.31 -26.01
N ALA A 37 -23.66 -14.31 -24.78
CA ALA A 37 -23.49 -15.49 -23.92
C ALA A 37 -23.43 -15.03 -22.45
N ALA A 38 -23.97 -15.83 -21.50
CA ALA A 38 -24.01 -15.51 -20.07
C ALA A 38 -22.62 -15.66 -19.42
N GLU A 39 -21.73 -14.70 -19.71
CA GLU A 39 -20.46 -14.44 -19.06
C GLU A 39 -20.62 -13.38 -17.97
N TYR A 40 -19.77 -13.43 -16.94
CA TYR A 40 -19.53 -12.30 -16.06
C TYR A 40 -18.91 -11.16 -16.88
N ASN A 41 -19.73 -10.40 -17.60
CA ASN A 41 -19.29 -9.29 -18.43
C ASN A 41 -18.87 -8.11 -17.54
N LEU A 42 -17.55 -8.00 -17.32
CA LEU A 42 -16.91 -6.73 -16.98
C LEU A 42 -16.97 -5.84 -18.23
N ASP A 43 -18.03 -5.05 -18.35
CA ASP A 43 -18.10 -3.99 -19.36
C ASP A 43 -17.19 -2.83 -18.93
N LEU A 44 -15.92 -2.91 -19.34
CA LEU A 44 -14.90 -1.88 -19.17
C LEU A 44 -14.88 -0.96 -20.40
N SER A 45 -15.99 -0.30 -20.71
CA SER A 45 -16.01 0.73 -21.74
C SER A 45 -15.20 1.96 -21.28
N LYS A 46 -14.03 2.15 -21.89
CA LYS A 46 -13.16 3.32 -21.66
C LYS A 46 -13.65 4.49 -22.51
N GLU A 47 -14.28 5.49 -21.89
CA GLU A 47 -14.45 6.81 -22.52
C GLU A 47 -13.15 7.63 -22.36
N ASP A 48 -12.72 8.29 -23.44
CA ASP A 48 -11.46 9.03 -23.51
C ASP A 48 -11.41 10.23 -22.55
N GLY A 49 -10.43 10.21 -21.62
CA GLY A 49 -9.78 11.43 -21.11
C GLY A 49 -10.09 11.89 -19.68
N LYS A 50 -11.00 11.26 -18.95
CA LYS A 50 -11.13 11.39 -17.49
C LYS A 50 -11.13 9.99 -16.89
N GLY A 51 -10.62 9.81 -15.67
CA GLY A 51 -10.37 8.50 -15.06
C GLY A 51 -11.44 7.45 -15.38
N SER A 52 -11.04 6.21 -15.66
CA SER A 52 -12.00 5.16 -15.99
C SER A 52 -12.92 4.92 -14.81
N ASP A 53 -14.17 5.39 -14.90
CA ASP A 53 -15.22 5.02 -13.98
C ASP A 53 -15.45 3.52 -14.13
N PHE A 54 -15.39 2.78 -13.02
CA PHE A 54 -15.74 1.36 -13.02
C PHE A 54 -17.16 1.20 -12.49
N PHE A 55 -17.99 0.44 -13.20
CA PHE A 55 -19.31 0.08 -12.72
C PHE A 55 -19.35 -1.40 -12.36
N TYR A 56 -19.95 -1.73 -11.22
CA TYR A 56 -20.10 -3.11 -10.80
C TYR A 56 -21.47 -3.34 -10.17
N THR A 57 -22.14 -4.40 -10.59
CA THR A 57 -23.42 -4.80 -10.02
C THR A 57 -23.18 -5.87 -8.96
N VAL A 58 -23.56 -5.58 -7.73
CA VAL A 58 -23.53 -6.54 -6.62
C VAL A 58 -24.97 -6.83 -6.22
N LYS A 59 -25.41 -8.07 -6.48
CA LYS A 59 -26.83 -8.48 -6.36
C LYS A 59 -27.73 -7.63 -7.26
N ASP A 60 -28.62 -6.83 -6.68
CA ASP A 60 -29.61 -5.98 -7.34
C ASP A 60 -29.18 -4.50 -7.39
N LYS A 61 -27.97 -4.17 -6.92
CA LYS A 61 -27.47 -2.79 -6.80
C LYS A 61 -26.28 -2.56 -7.72
N LYS A 62 -26.32 -1.44 -8.45
CA LYS A 62 -25.21 -0.97 -9.30
C LYS A 62 -24.37 0.03 -8.51
N PHE A 63 -23.06 -0.14 -8.55
CA PHE A 63 -22.11 0.75 -7.90
C PHE A 63 -21.15 1.35 -8.92
N ARG A 64 -20.79 2.61 -8.71
CA ARG A 64 -19.73 3.32 -9.44
C ARG A 64 -18.52 3.49 -8.53
N PHE A 65 -17.34 3.21 -9.04
CA PHE A 65 -16.08 3.32 -8.31
C PHE A 65 -15.22 4.44 -8.90
N ILE A 66 -14.73 5.32 -8.04
CA ILE A 66 -13.83 6.41 -8.41
C ILE A 66 -12.61 6.47 -7.50
N SER A 67 -11.48 6.91 -8.05
CA SER A 67 -10.27 7.25 -7.28
C SER A 67 -10.32 8.74 -6.89
N LEU A 68 -10.27 9.07 -5.60
CA LEU A 68 -10.19 10.47 -5.15
C LEU A 68 -8.88 11.15 -5.55
N ARG A 69 -7.85 10.40 -5.95
CA ARG A 69 -6.66 11.02 -6.52
C ARG A 69 -6.95 11.65 -7.88
N ASP A 70 -7.77 10.99 -8.69
CA ASP A 70 -8.14 11.45 -10.03
C ASP A 70 -9.32 12.46 -9.98
N TYR A 71 -10.16 12.33 -8.95
CA TYR A 71 -11.35 13.17 -8.70
C TYR A 71 -11.25 13.93 -7.38
N PHE A 72 -10.10 14.57 -7.13
CA PHE A 72 -9.85 15.23 -5.84
C PHE A 72 -10.90 16.31 -5.55
N SER A 73 -11.54 16.19 -4.38
CA SER A 73 -12.47 17.16 -3.84
C SER A 73 -12.29 17.25 -2.34
N LEU A 74 -11.88 18.42 -1.85
CA LEU A 74 -11.68 18.66 -0.42
C LEU A 74 -12.97 18.45 0.38
N ALA A 75 -14.12 18.86 -0.18
CA ALA A 75 -15.43 18.64 0.45
C ALA A 75 -15.75 17.15 0.58
N LEU A 76 -15.47 16.37 -0.46
CA LEU A 76 -15.74 14.94 -0.49
C LEU A 76 -14.85 14.17 0.50
N ILE A 77 -13.54 14.42 0.51
CA ILE A 77 -12.62 13.74 1.44
C ILE A 77 -12.94 14.10 2.90
N THR A 78 -13.28 15.36 3.18
CA THR A 78 -13.69 15.80 4.52
C THR A 78 -14.94 15.06 4.97
N LYS A 79 -15.93 14.90 4.08
CA LYS A 79 -17.15 14.15 4.38
C LYS A 79 -16.87 12.67 4.62
N ILE A 80 -16.09 12.02 3.75
CA ILE A 80 -15.68 10.62 3.92
C ILE A 80 -14.98 10.41 5.26
N TYR A 81 -14.05 11.28 5.60
CA TYR A 81 -13.31 11.17 6.85
C TYR A 81 -14.24 11.30 8.07
N ASN A 82 -15.05 12.36 8.12
CA ASN A 82 -15.90 12.64 9.28
C ASN A 82 -17.08 11.68 9.42
N GLU A 83 -17.73 11.31 8.32
CA GLU A 83 -18.99 10.54 8.35
C GLU A 83 -18.79 9.03 8.16
N ILE A 84 -17.66 8.61 7.59
CA ILE A 84 -17.39 7.18 7.31
C ILE A 84 -16.23 6.69 8.16
N MET A 85 -15.05 7.31 8.06
CA MET A 85 -13.85 6.82 8.77
C MET A 85 -14.01 6.93 10.29
N MET A 86 -14.24 8.14 10.82
CA MET A 86 -14.35 8.36 12.27
C MET A 86 -15.48 7.55 12.93
N VAL A 87 -16.55 7.27 12.19
CA VAL A 87 -17.68 6.48 12.69
C VAL A 87 -17.32 4.99 12.81
N ASN A 88 -16.49 4.47 11.91
CA ASN A 88 -16.12 3.05 11.88
C ASN A 88 -14.81 2.75 12.61
N PHE A 89 -13.99 3.77 12.89
CA PHE A 89 -12.73 3.68 13.65
C PHE A 89 -12.76 4.67 14.81
N PRO A 90 -13.42 4.31 15.93
CA PRO A 90 -13.64 5.23 17.05
C PRO A 90 -12.38 5.51 17.89
N ILE A 91 -11.31 4.74 17.69
CA ILE A 91 -10.04 4.92 18.37
C ILE A 91 -9.22 5.96 17.60
N GLU A 92 -9.26 7.21 18.06
CA GLU A 92 -8.61 8.35 17.39
C GLU A 92 -7.11 8.13 17.12
N SER A 93 -6.42 7.39 18.00
CA SER A 93 -4.99 7.08 17.82
C SER A 93 -4.68 6.08 16.70
N GLU A 94 -5.69 5.40 16.16
CA GLU A 94 -5.54 4.47 15.02
C GLU A 94 -5.83 5.16 13.68
N LEU A 95 -6.19 6.44 13.69
CA LEU A 95 -6.49 7.22 12.50
C LEU A 95 -5.46 8.32 12.30
N ASP A 96 -4.89 8.40 11.10
CA ASP A 96 -4.14 9.57 10.70
C ASP A 96 -5.07 10.78 10.58
N PRO A 97 -4.66 11.98 11.03
CA PRO A 97 -5.45 13.21 10.88
C PRO A 97 -5.85 13.48 9.42
N LEU A 98 -7.00 14.12 9.20
CA LEU A 98 -7.50 14.47 7.87
C LEU A 98 -6.48 15.27 7.04
N GLU A 99 -5.69 16.13 7.69
CA GLU A 99 -4.64 16.91 7.05
C GLU A 99 -3.57 16.01 6.41
N VAL A 100 -3.22 14.90 7.08
CA VAL A 100 -2.29 13.90 6.55
C VAL A 100 -2.88 13.24 5.31
N TRP A 101 -4.18 12.87 5.33
CA TRP A 101 -4.87 12.29 4.18
C TRP A 101 -4.89 13.26 2.98
N VAL A 102 -5.22 14.53 3.22
CA VAL A 102 -5.25 15.56 2.18
C VAL A 102 -3.85 15.78 1.58
N ASN A 103 -2.81 15.83 2.42
CA ASN A 103 -1.44 16.00 1.96
C ASN A 103 -0.97 14.80 1.15
N ASN A 104 -1.22 13.58 1.62
CA ASN A 104 -0.83 12.34 0.93
C ASN A 104 -1.61 12.14 -0.38
N LEU A 105 -2.90 12.52 -0.46
CA LEU A 105 -3.66 12.50 -1.70
C LEU A 105 -3.17 13.53 -2.72
N THR A 106 -2.90 14.76 -2.29
CA THR A 106 -2.57 15.86 -3.21
C THR A 106 -1.10 15.92 -3.60
N HIS A 107 -0.21 15.21 -2.90
CA HIS A 107 1.24 15.27 -3.12
C HIS A 107 1.77 16.70 -3.08
N LYS A 108 1.23 17.53 -2.19
CA LYS A 108 1.75 18.88 -1.98
C LYS A 108 3.12 18.80 -1.31
N GLY A 109 4.15 18.94 -2.13
CA GLY A 109 5.56 18.92 -1.75
C GLY A 109 6.33 18.03 -2.72
N ASN A 110 7.53 18.46 -3.13
CA ASN A 110 8.46 17.65 -3.94
C ASN A 110 9.02 16.49 -3.09
N ARG A 111 8.12 15.60 -2.65
CA ARG A 111 8.44 14.51 -1.76
C ARG A 111 8.88 13.33 -2.59
N VAL A 112 10.06 12.82 -2.25
CA VAL A 112 10.68 11.68 -2.91
C VAL A 112 10.46 10.46 -2.01
N PHE A 113 10.15 9.30 -2.60
CA PHE A 113 9.85 8.03 -1.89
C PHE A 113 8.67 8.10 -0.93
N VAL A 114 7.69 8.96 -1.22
CA VAL A 114 6.42 8.92 -0.50
C VAL A 114 5.49 8.02 -1.29
N PRO A 115 4.91 6.99 -0.66
CA PRO A 115 3.93 6.17 -1.32
C PRO A 115 2.75 7.03 -1.77
N LEU A 116 2.22 6.72 -2.95
CA LEU A 116 1.07 7.43 -3.48
C LEU A 116 -0.18 6.94 -2.77
N MET A 117 -0.75 7.73 -1.86
CA MET A 117 -2.03 7.37 -1.24
C MET A 117 -3.17 7.44 -2.25
N HIS A 118 -4.07 6.48 -2.23
CA HIS A 118 -5.28 6.45 -3.03
C HIS A 118 -6.47 6.09 -2.15
N ILE A 119 -7.62 6.65 -2.53
CA ILE A 119 -8.89 6.32 -1.89
C ILE A 119 -9.86 6.00 -3.01
N MET A 120 -10.22 4.72 -3.11
CA MET A 120 -11.29 4.27 -3.98
C MET A 120 -12.61 4.41 -3.23
N VAL A 121 -13.59 5.05 -3.87
CA VAL A 121 -14.91 5.33 -3.30
C VAL A 121 -15.96 4.62 -4.13
N ALA A 122 -16.81 3.84 -3.48
CA ALA A 122 -17.98 3.24 -4.11
C ALA A 122 -19.22 4.12 -3.88
N TYR A 123 -19.95 4.42 -4.95
CA TYR A 123 -21.24 5.10 -4.92
C TYR A 123 -22.33 4.15 -5.39
N GLU A 124 -23.45 4.06 -4.67
CA GLU A 124 -24.65 3.44 -5.22
C GLU A 124 -25.22 4.34 -6.33
N VAL A 125 -25.56 3.71 -7.46
CA VAL A 125 -26.18 4.39 -8.60
C VAL A 125 -27.70 4.20 -8.50
N ASN A 126 -28.43 5.29 -8.28
CA ASN A 126 -29.88 5.31 -8.11
C ASN A 126 -30.56 5.98 -9.31
N GLY A 127 -31.05 5.21 -10.29
CA GLY A 127 -31.92 5.72 -11.36
C GLY A 127 -31.23 6.01 -12.69
N LYS A 128 -31.81 6.92 -13.50
CA LYS A 128 -31.45 7.16 -14.92
C LYS A 128 -30.17 7.97 -15.14
N ASP A 129 -29.59 8.57 -14.11
CA ASP A 129 -28.39 9.41 -14.24
C ASP A 129 -27.21 8.82 -13.47
N ASP A 130 -26.47 7.94 -14.15
CA ASP A 130 -25.26 7.29 -13.64
C ASP A 130 -24.10 8.29 -13.37
N LYS A 131 -24.25 9.55 -13.79
CA LYS A 131 -23.21 10.58 -13.68
C LYS A 131 -23.32 11.40 -12.40
N GLU A 132 -24.48 11.46 -11.74
CA GLU A 132 -24.67 12.31 -10.57
C GLU A 132 -24.09 11.66 -9.30
N MET A 133 -22.91 12.14 -8.87
CA MET A 133 -22.29 11.72 -7.61
C MET A 133 -22.93 12.46 -6.43
N ARG A 134 -23.86 11.80 -5.76
CA ARG A 134 -24.46 12.32 -4.53
C ARG A 134 -23.78 11.74 -3.30
N TYR A 135 -23.52 12.60 -2.32
CA TYR A 135 -22.75 12.19 -1.14
C TYR A 135 -23.49 11.20 -0.24
N GLU A 136 -24.82 11.22 -0.22
CA GLU A 136 -25.68 10.26 0.49
C GLU A 136 -25.60 8.83 -0.09
N ASN A 137 -25.07 8.70 -1.31
CA ASN A 137 -24.92 7.43 -2.01
C ASN A 137 -23.56 6.77 -1.76
N ILE A 138 -22.67 7.36 -0.95
CA ILE A 138 -21.39 6.70 -0.64
C ILE A 138 -21.66 5.37 0.08
N ALA A 139 -21.20 4.30 -0.54
CA ALA A 139 -21.45 2.93 -0.12
C ALA A 139 -20.29 2.30 0.64
N GLY A 140 -19.09 2.81 0.41
CA GLY A 140 -17.89 2.40 1.12
C GLY A 140 -16.64 2.99 0.47
N ILE A 141 -15.52 2.77 1.13
CA ILE A 141 -14.21 3.21 0.67
C ILE A 141 -13.16 2.13 0.88
N SER A 142 -12.10 2.19 0.09
CA SER A 142 -10.84 1.51 0.37
C SER A 142 -9.68 2.48 0.19
N VAL A 143 -8.77 2.46 1.16
CA VAL A 143 -7.57 3.29 1.23
C VAL A 143 -6.36 2.40 1.06
N PHE A 144 -5.45 2.82 0.19
CA PHE A 144 -4.23 2.08 -0.10
C PHE A 144 -3.13 3.03 -0.55
N GLU A 145 -1.92 2.54 -0.54
CA GLU A 145 -0.70 3.27 -0.83
C GLU A 145 0.09 2.54 -1.90
N TYR A 146 0.44 3.22 -3.00
CA TYR A 146 1.25 2.64 -4.07
C TYR A 146 2.73 3.03 -3.91
N TYR A 147 3.58 2.01 -3.87
CA TYR A 147 5.02 2.10 -3.68
C TYR A 147 5.70 1.96 -5.03
N GLU A 148 6.17 3.08 -5.60
CA GLU A 148 6.63 3.15 -6.99
C GLU A 148 7.91 2.34 -7.26
N MET A 149 8.84 2.24 -6.29
CA MET A 149 10.13 1.56 -6.52
C MET A 149 9.98 0.04 -6.43
N SER A 150 9.17 -0.44 -5.51
CA SER A 150 8.84 -1.85 -5.32
C SER A 150 7.68 -2.29 -6.21
N GLN A 151 6.94 -1.35 -6.81
CA GLN A 151 5.80 -1.64 -7.67
C GLN A 151 4.78 -2.54 -6.99
N CYS A 152 4.49 -2.20 -5.74
CA CYS A 152 3.55 -2.88 -4.88
C CYS A 152 2.56 -1.86 -4.32
N ALA A 153 1.46 -2.33 -3.77
CA ALA A 153 0.59 -1.49 -2.97
C ALA A 153 0.41 -2.07 -1.56
N LEU A 154 0.19 -1.20 -0.58
CA LEU A 154 -0.23 -1.56 0.76
C LEU A 154 -1.66 -1.09 0.99
N PHE A 155 -2.54 -2.02 1.29
CA PHE A 155 -3.92 -1.76 1.66
C PHE A 155 -4.03 -1.51 3.16
N THR A 156 -4.55 -0.34 3.52
CA THR A 156 -4.52 0.15 4.91
C THR A 156 -5.90 0.13 5.56
N TYR A 157 -6.89 0.73 4.90
CA TYR A 157 -8.24 0.83 5.46
C TYR A 157 -9.30 0.42 4.44
N PHE A 158 -10.40 -0.16 4.91
CA PHE A 158 -11.63 -0.18 4.14
C PHE A 158 -12.84 -0.11 5.05
N VAL A 159 -13.90 0.49 4.52
CA VAL A 159 -15.18 0.62 5.21
C VAL A 159 -16.29 0.34 4.22
N VAL A 160 -17.26 -0.44 4.66
CA VAL A 160 -18.54 -0.60 3.96
C VAL A 160 -19.63 -0.05 4.86
N CYS A 161 -20.40 0.92 4.34
CA CYS A 161 -21.54 1.48 5.05
C CYS A 161 -22.50 0.36 5.45
N GLU A 162 -23.09 0.46 6.64
CA GLU A 162 -23.87 -0.64 7.25
C GLU A 162 -24.96 -1.18 6.31
N LYS A 163 -25.67 -0.29 5.60
CA LYS A 163 -26.71 -0.64 4.62
C LYS A 163 -26.23 -1.55 3.47
N TYR A 164 -24.94 -1.60 3.17
CA TYR A 164 -24.35 -2.42 2.10
C TYR A 164 -23.44 -3.55 2.61
N ARG A 165 -23.36 -3.78 3.93
CA ARG A 165 -22.67 -4.96 4.47
C ARG A 165 -23.36 -6.24 4.03
N ASN A 166 -22.60 -7.32 3.85
CA ASN A 166 -23.08 -8.61 3.33
C ASN A 166 -23.62 -8.59 1.89
N TYR A 167 -23.40 -7.51 1.13
CA TYR A 167 -23.65 -7.53 -0.32
C TYR A 167 -22.50 -8.18 -1.08
N GLY A 168 -21.28 -8.18 -0.54
CA GLY A 168 -20.04 -8.53 -1.26
C GLY A 168 -19.20 -7.30 -1.62
N LEU A 169 -19.72 -6.10 -1.34
CA LEU A 169 -19.09 -4.82 -1.69
C LEU A 169 -17.68 -4.65 -1.10
N GLY A 170 -17.39 -5.18 0.09
CA GLY A 170 -16.04 -5.10 0.68
C GLY A 170 -14.99 -5.79 -0.19
N LYS A 171 -15.29 -7.00 -0.68
CA LYS A 171 -14.41 -7.73 -1.62
C LYS A 171 -14.29 -6.96 -2.93
N THR A 172 -15.40 -6.47 -3.46
CA THR A 172 -15.42 -5.68 -4.70
C THR A 172 -14.56 -4.41 -4.58
N LEU A 173 -14.66 -3.65 -3.48
CA LEU A 173 -13.83 -2.47 -3.23
C LEU A 173 -12.34 -2.79 -3.30
N VAL A 174 -11.90 -3.84 -2.61
CA VAL A 174 -10.50 -4.28 -2.62
C VAL A 174 -10.06 -4.68 -4.03
N TYR A 175 -10.92 -5.39 -4.77
CA TYR A 175 -10.59 -5.80 -6.13
C TYR A 175 -10.49 -4.60 -7.07
N GLN A 176 -11.40 -3.63 -6.96
CA GLN A 176 -11.31 -2.40 -7.76
C GLN A 176 -10.07 -1.59 -7.41
N ALA A 177 -9.67 -1.54 -6.14
CA ALA A 177 -8.40 -0.95 -5.74
C ALA A 177 -7.19 -1.69 -6.35
N TYR A 178 -7.18 -3.02 -6.32
CA TYR A 178 -6.16 -3.86 -6.96
C TYR A 178 -6.07 -3.62 -8.47
N GLU A 179 -7.21 -3.67 -9.17
CA GLU A 179 -7.30 -3.47 -10.63
C GLU A 179 -6.80 -2.07 -11.00
N TYR A 180 -7.22 -1.04 -10.26
CA TYR A 180 -6.72 0.31 -10.43
C TYR A 180 -5.19 0.39 -10.25
N CYS A 181 -4.64 -0.19 -9.17
CA CYS A 181 -3.20 -0.24 -9.00
C CYS A 181 -2.49 -0.96 -10.16
N LYS A 182 -3.00 -2.12 -10.58
CA LYS A 182 -2.33 -2.95 -11.58
C LYS A 182 -2.38 -2.34 -12.99
N TYR A 183 -3.53 -1.81 -13.40
CA TYR A 183 -3.73 -1.37 -14.78
C TYR A 183 -3.57 0.14 -14.97
N GLU A 184 -3.80 0.94 -13.94
CA GLU A 184 -3.66 2.39 -14.04
C GLU A 184 -2.31 2.86 -13.48
N LEU A 185 -1.87 2.36 -12.33
CA LEU A 185 -0.61 2.81 -11.73
C LEU A 185 0.57 2.01 -12.27
N TYR A 186 0.56 0.70 -12.10
CA TYR A 186 1.67 -0.16 -12.47
C TYR A 186 1.93 -0.16 -13.98
N ALA A 187 0.90 -0.28 -14.81
CA ALA A 187 1.08 -0.31 -16.26
C ALA A 187 1.55 1.04 -16.85
N LYS A 188 1.04 2.18 -16.34
CA LYS A 188 1.43 3.52 -16.84
C LYS A 188 2.71 4.04 -16.21
N ARG A 189 2.94 3.69 -14.95
CA ARG A 189 4.12 4.04 -14.16
C ARG A 189 4.92 2.77 -13.93
N LYS A 190 5.28 2.10 -15.00
CA LYS A 190 6.40 1.17 -14.98
C LYS A 190 7.65 2.01 -15.25
N PRO A 191 8.19 2.79 -14.28
CA PRO A 191 9.51 3.36 -14.50
C PRO A 191 10.43 2.18 -14.78
N ASN A 192 11.49 2.43 -15.53
CA ASN A 192 12.58 1.48 -15.51
C ASN A 192 12.95 1.31 -14.02
N ARG A 193 12.81 0.11 -13.46
CA ARG A 193 13.17 -0.20 -12.07
C ARG A 193 14.55 0.37 -11.72
N TRP A 194 15.46 0.35 -12.68
CA TRP A 194 16.79 0.95 -12.58
C TRP A 194 16.76 2.46 -12.40
N GLU A 195 15.85 3.15 -13.07
CA GLU A 195 15.63 4.57 -12.88
C GLU A 195 15.06 4.86 -11.49
N ALA A 196 14.07 4.10 -11.01
CA ALA A 196 13.55 4.27 -9.65
C ALA A 196 14.63 4.05 -8.58
N LEU A 197 15.43 2.99 -8.72
CA LEU A 197 16.53 2.66 -7.81
C LEU A 197 17.71 3.64 -7.92
N ASN A 198 18.04 4.10 -9.13
CA ASN A 198 19.05 5.15 -9.34
C ASN A 198 18.57 6.49 -8.77
N ASN A 199 17.29 6.84 -8.93
CA ASN A 199 16.71 8.02 -8.31
C ASN A 199 16.80 7.88 -6.79
N ALA A 200 16.50 6.71 -6.22
CA ALA A 200 16.73 6.41 -4.80
C ALA A 200 18.17 6.66 -4.39
N LEU A 201 19.13 6.14 -5.15
CA LEU A 201 20.54 6.38 -4.87
C LEU A 201 20.90 7.86 -4.92
N MET A 202 20.47 8.56 -5.97
CA MET A 202 20.77 9.97 -6.17
C MET A 202 20.17 10.83 -5.08
N HIS A 203 18.96 10.53 -4.64
CA HIS A 203 18.31 11.23 -3.54
C HIS A 203 18.98 10.96 -2.20
N VAL A 204 19.32 9.70 -1.90
CA VAL A 204 20.10 9.34 -0.70
C VAL A 204 21.47 10.03 -0.71
N ARG A 205 22.15 10.09 -1.86
CA ARG A 205 23.44 10.80 -2.00
C ARG A 205 23.29 12.31 -1.87
N ASN A 206 22.27 12.89 -2.51
CA ASN A 206 22.00 14.33 -2.49
C ASN A 206 21.45 14.81 -1.15
N TRP A 207 20.95 13.91 -0.30
CA TRP A 207 20.67 14.18 1.11
C TRP A 207 21.93 14.66 1.84
N ASN A 208 23.15 14.59 1.28
CA ASN A 208 24.33 15.19 1.93
C ASN A 208 24.72 16.59 1.42
N VAL A 209 24.08 17.12 0.35
CA VAL A 209 24.73 18.15 -0.49
C VAL A 209 24.06 19.52 -0.45
N GLY A 210 22.85 19.70 0.10
CA GLY A 210 22.12 20.97 -0.10
C GLY A 210 21.34 21.60 1.06
N ASP A 211 21.09 20.88 2.16
CA ASP A 211 20.21 21.39 3.23
C ASP A 211 21.04 21.64 4.49
N GLU A 212 21.17 22.92 4.91
CA GLU A 212 21.91 23.30 6.13
C GLU A 212 21.36 22.62 7.40
N THR A 213 20.14 22.07 7.33
CA THR A 213 19.50 21.23 8.35
C THR A 213 20.21 19.88 8.58
N ILE A 214 20.96 19.35 7.61
CA ILE A 214 21.62 18.04 7.68
C ILE A 214 22.87 18.03 8.57
N LEU A 215 23.45 19.20 8.85
CA LEU A 215 24.53 19.34 9.84
C LEU A 215 24.10 18.90 11.25
N GLN A 216 22.79 18.74 11.48
CA GLN A 216 22.22 18.27 12.75
C GLN A 216 21.90 16.76 12.80
N LEU A 217 22.16 15.99 11.73
CA LEU A 217 21.93 14.53 11.79
C LEU A 217 22.81 13.89 12.86
N THR A 218 22.19 13.09 13.72
CA THR A 218 22.88 12.25 14.70
C THR A 218 23.79 11.24 14.01
N LYS A 219 24.80 10.73 14.73
CA LYS A 219 25.69 9.67 14.23
C LYS A 219 24.91 8.45 13.70
N THR A 220 23.80 8.11 14.36
CA THR A 220 22.92 7.00 13.98
C THR A 220 22.23 7.25 12.64
N GLN A 221 21.69 8.45 12.43
CA GLN A 221 21.04 8.84 11.18
C GLN A 221 22.00 8.82 9.99
N LYS A 222 23.24 9.28 10.20
CA LYS A 222 24.30 9.20 9.17
C LYS A 222 24.62 7.74 8.81
N GLY A 223 24.71 6.85 9.79
CA GLY A 223 24.92 5.43 9.57
C GLY A 223 23.78 4.76 8.79
N GLN A 224 22.52 5.10 9.09
CA GLN A 224 21.35 4.60 8.35
C GLN A 224 21.36 5.04 6.88
N LEU A 225 21.67 6.32 6.63
CA LEU A 225 21.76 6.86 5.28
C LEU A 225 22.88 6.18 4.47
N GLN A 226 24.06 6.01 5.08
CA GLN A 226 25.18 5.29 4.47
C GLN A 226 24.82 3.83 4.17
N PHE A 227 24.18 3.16 5.11
CA PHE A 227 23.71 1.79 4.94
C PHE A 227 22.71 1.69 3.76
N ALA A 228 21.72 2.58 3.70
CA ALA A 228 20.74 2.59 2.61
C ALA A 228 21.42 2.87 1.27
N GLN A 229 22.39 3.78 1.23
CA GLN A 229 23.19 4.07 0.04
C GLN A 229 23.95 2.82 -0.44
N GLN A 230 24.72 2.18 0.45
CA GLN A 230 25.48 0.98 0.14
C GLN A 230 24.57 -0.14 -0.35
N TYR A 231 23.38 -0.28 0.23
CA TYR A 231 22.45 -1.30 -0.23
C TYR A 231 21.85 -1.01 -1.60
N ILE A 232 21.46 0.23 -1.85
CA ILE A 232 20.97 0.63 -3.17
C ILE A 232 22.08 0.37 -4.21
N GLU A 233 23.33 0.67 -3.88
CA GLU A 233 24.50 0.34 -4.70
C GLU A 233 24.65 -1.18 -4.92
N LEU A 234 24.54 -2.00 -3.87
CA LEU A 234 24.55 -3.47 -3.97
C LEU A 234 23.42 -4.00 -4.85
N CYS A 235 22.22 -3.43 -4.76
CA CYS A 235 21.10 -3.80 -5.61
C CYS A 235 21.36 -3.43 -7.08
N LEU A 236 21.96 -2.27 -7.33
CA LEU A 236 22.34 -1.83 -8.67
C LEU A 236 23.48 -2.68 -9.25
N ASP A 237 24.41 -3.14 -8.42
CA ASP A 237 25.51 -3.98 -8.88
C ASP A 237 25.06 -5.43 -9.14
N ASP A 238 24.27 -6.02 -8.23
CA ASP A 238 23.61 -7.32 -8.46
C ASP A 238 22.79 -7.28 -9.76
N ALA A 239 22.05 -6.18 -9.97
CA ALA A 239 21.33 -5.92 -11.20
C ALA A 239 22.20 -5.82 -12.45
N ARG A 240 23.34 -5.13 -12.39
CA ARG A 240 24.27 -4.99 -13.52
C ARG A 240 24.89 -6.33 -13.89
N VAL A 241 25.28 -7.13 -12.89
CA VAL A 241 25.79 -8.50 -13.08
C VAL A 241 24.69 -9.38 -13.69
N LYS A 242 23.44 -9.18 -13.29
CA LYS A 242 22.29 -9.89 -13.85
C LYS A 242 21.94 -9.48 -15.27
N ALA A 243 22.12 -8.19 -15.61
CA ALA A 243 21.82 -7.65 -16.93
C ALA A 243 22.83 -8.10 -18.00
N SER A 244 24.03 -8.51 -17.62
CA SER A 244 25.05 -9.03 -18.54
C SER A 244 24.85 -10.51 -18.90
N ASP A 245 24.06 -11.26 -18.12
CA ASP A 245 23.64 -12.64 -18.44
C ASP A 245 22.26 -12.63 -19.10
N SER A 246 22.21 -12.99 -20.39
CA SER A 246 20.98 -12.95 -21.19
C SER A 246 19.91 -13.95 -20.74
N ASN A 247 20.29 -15.05 -20.09
CA ASN A 247 19.34 -16.02 -19.55
C ASN A 247 18.77 -15.53 -18.21
N LEU A 248 19.64 -14.99 -17.36
CA LEU A 248 19.24 -14.43 -16.07
C LEU A 248 18.35 -13.19 -16.26
N LYS A 249 18.66 -12.37 -17.27
CA LYS A 249 17.84 -11.23 -17.70
C LYS A 249 16.41 -11.64 -18.03
N LYS A 250 16.20 -12.71 -18.82
CA LYS A 250 14.84 -13.19 -19.16
C LYS A 250 14.07 -13.70 -17.94
N VAL A 251 14.75 -14.38 -17.01
CA VAL A 251 14.13 -14.86 -15.76
C VAL A 251 13.70 -13.68 -14.90
N LEU A 252 14.55 -12.67 -14.77
CA LEU A 252 14.27 -11.48 -13.97
C LEU A 252 13.21 -10.59 -14.61
N GLU A 253 13.23 -10.39 -15.93
CA GLU A 253 12.18 -9.65 -16.65
C GLU A 253 10.79 -10.28 -16.43
N LYS A 254 10.73 -11.61 -16.32
CA LYS A 254 9.48 -12.32 -16.02
C LYS A 254 9.08 -12.21 -14.54
N GLU A 255 10.02 -12.29 -13.61
CA GLU A 255 9.75 -12.10 -12.16
C GLU A 255 9.43 -10.64 -11.81
N ASP A 256 9.92 -9.68 -12.59
CA ASP A 256 9.74 -8.25 -12.39
C ASP A 256 8.35 -7.74 -12.86
N ASP A 257 7.62 -8.53 -13.66
CA ASP A 257 6.31 -8.14 -14.20
C ASP A 257 5.13 -8.41 -13.25
N GLU A 258 5.41 -8.96 -12.07
CA GLU A 258 4.39 -9.37 -11.12
C GLU A 258 4.01 -8.24 -10.15
N PHE A 259 2.78 -7.76 -10.22
CA PHE A 259 2.24 -6.82 -9.23
C PHE A 259 1.82 -7.55 -7.93
N TYR A 260 2.05 -6.91 -6.78
CA TYR A 260 1.62 -7.41 -5.47
C TYR A 260 0.84 -6.35 -4.70
N PHE A 261 -0.28 -6.76 -4.14
CA PHE A 261 -1.17 -5.90 -3.34
C PHE A 261 -1.20 -6.46 -1.93
N PHE A 262 -0.39 -5.87 -1.07
CA PHE A 262 -0.20 -6.29 0.30
C PHE A 262 -1.26 -5.72 1.23
N ALA A 263 -1.43 -6.38 2.37
CA ALA A 263 -2.17 -5.85 3.51
C ALA A 263 -1.51 -6.33 4.80
N GLU A 264 -1.84 -5.69 5.91
CA GLU A 264 -1.36 -6.04 7.24
C GLU A 264 -2.52 -6.48 8.13
N THR A 265 -2.25 -7.41 9.03
CA THR A 265 -3.21 -7.84 10.04
C THR A 265 -2.47 -8.33 11.28
N ASN A 266 -3.08 -8.23 12.45
CA ASN A 266 -2.50 -8.84 13.64
C ASN A 266 -2.38 -10.37 13.50
N ALA A 267 -1.35 -10.94 14.09
CA ALA A 267 -1.18 -12.37 14.25
C ALA A 267 -2.32 -12.98 15.07
N ILE A 268 -2.57 -14.27 14.87
CA ILE A 268 -3.61 -14.99 15.63
C ILE A 268 -3.30 -14.94 17.12
N GLY A 269 -4.30 -14.64 17.93
CA GLY A 269 -4.21 -14.53 19.38
C GLY A 269 -3.83 -13.14 19.91
N VAL A 270 -3.49 -12.20 19.03
CA VAL A 270 -3.29 -10.80 19.41
C VAL A 270 -4.65 -10.11 19.55
N ASP A 271 -4.84 -9.40 20.65
CA ASP A 271 -6.06 -8.63 20.95
C ASP A 271 -5.73 -7.13 20.94
N ASP A 272 -6.31 -6.41 19.99
CA ASP A 272 -6.21 -4.95 19.88
C ASP A 272 -7.46 -4.23 20.41
N GLY A 273 -8.47 -4.97 20.89
CA GLY A 273 -9.72 -4.40 21.41
C GLY A 273 -10.73 -3.97 20.36
N VAL A 274 -10.44 -4.14 19.06
CA VAL A 274 -11.36 -3.79 17.96
C VAL A 274 -12.12 -5.01 17.45
N MET A 275 -11.37 -6.05 17.07
CA MET A 275 -11.93 -7.29 16.54
C MET A 275 -10.96 -8.43 16.84
N LYS A 276 -11.50 -9.57 17.26
CA LYS A 276 -10.70 -10.80 17.42
C LYS A 276 -9.91 -11.07 16.15
N SER A 277 -8.60 -11.27 16.30
CA SER A 277 -7.68 -11.53 15.18
C SER A 277 -8.20 -12.64 14.24
N GLU A 278 -8.80 -13.71 14.77
CA GLU A 278 -9.32 -14.83 13.99
C GLU A 278 -10.46 -14.42 13.04
N ASP A 279 -11.32 -13.49 13.48
CA ASP A 279 -12.42 -13.00 12.64
C ASP A 279 -11.90 -12.05 11.55
N ARG A 280 -10.88 -11.24 11.87
CA ARG A 280 -10.16 -10.43 10.88
C ARG A 280 -9.52 -11.30 9.81
N HIS A 281 -8.85 -12.36 10.22
CA HIS A 281 -8.26 -13.35 9.33
C HIS A 281 -9.29 -14.03 8.41
N LYS A 282 -10.45 -14.42 8.93
CA LYS A 282 -11.56 -14.96 8.11
C LYS A 282 -12.02 -13.94 7.06
N ILE A 283 -12.17 -12.66 7.45
CA ILE A 283 -12.57 -11.59 6.52
C ILE A 283 -11.51 -11.41 5.43
N MET A 284 -10.24 -11.28 5.80
CA MET A 284 -9.13 -11.10 4.85
C MET A 284 -9.03 -12.28 3.88
N ARG A 285 -9.16 -13.52 4.37
CA ARG A 285 -9.19 -14.73 3.52
C ARG A 285 -10.39 -14.74 2.57
N ASN A 286 -11.57 -14.35 3.04
CA ASN A 286 -12.79 -14.29 2.21
C ASN A 286 -12.66 -13.23 1.10
N ILE A 287 -11.93 -12.15 1.35
CA ILE A 287 -11.57 -11.17 0.32
C ILE A 287 -10.60 -11.80 -0.68
N GLY A 288 -9.60 -12.54 -0.21
CA GLY A 288 -8.62 -13.23 -1.05
C GLY A 288 -7.18 -13.08 -0.62
N PHE A 289 -6.95 -12.49 0.55
CA PHE A 289 -5.61 -12.34 1.09
C PHE A 289 -5.08 -13.67 1.61
N CYS A 290 -3.82 -13.90 1.32
CA CYS A 290 -3.03 -15.05 1.74
C CYS A 290 -1.78 -14.56 2.48
N VAL A 291 -1.20 -15.40 3.34
CA VAL A 291 -0.08 -15.01 4.21
C VAL A 291 1.23 -15.11 3.47
N VAL A 292 2.06 -14.08 3.55
CA VAL A 292 3.45 -14.12 3.09
C VAL A 292 4.31 -14.73 4.22
N ASP A 293 5.13 -15.73 3.90
CA ASP A 293 6.04 -16.37 4.86
C ASP A 293 7.25 -15.48 5.16
N TYR A 294 6.98 -14.37 5.84
CA TYR A 294 7.88 -13.28 6.13
C TYR A 294 7.64 -12.81 7.57
N GLU A 295 8.71 -12.61 8.35
CA GLU A 295 8.60 -12.00 9.68
C GLU A 295 8.48 -10.50 9.55
N TYR A 296 7.31 -10.07 9.12
CA TYR A 296 6.99 -8.66 9.02
C TYR A 296 7.00 -8.01 10.39
N ILE A 297 7.73 -6.91 10.48
CA ILE A 297 7.72 -6.03 11.63
C ILE A 297 7.47 -4.63 11.09
N GLN A 298 6.46 -3.96 11.63
CA GLN A 298 6.14 -2.60 11.26
C GLN A 298 7.06 -1.63 12.03
N PRO A 299 7.64 -0.63 11.35
CA PRO A 299 8.41 0.41 12.03
C PRO A 299 7.51 1.22 12.99
N PRO A 300 8.08 1.93 13.97
CA PRO A 300 7.31 2.80 14.85
C PRO A 300 6.59 3.88 14.03
N VAL A 301 5.28 3.99 14.22
CA VAL A 301 4.41 4.92 13.45
C VAL A 301 4.17 6.25 14.16
N CYS A 302 4.80 6.49 15.33
CA CYS A 302 4.73 7.76 16.02
C CYS A 302 6.11 8.23 16.51
N THR A 303 6.23 9.54 16.76
CA THR A 303 7.48 10.20 17.20
C THR A 303 7.79 10.03 18.68
N ASP A 304 6.95 9.30 19.43
CA ASP A 304 7.17 9.14 20.87
C ASP A 304 8.46 8.36 21.11
N GLU A 305 9.25 8.79 22.10
CA GLU A 305 10.53 8.13 22.43
C GLU A 305 10.33 6.66 22.87
N ASP A 306 9.13 6.34 23.35
CA ASP A 306 8.69 5.01 23.77
C ASP A 306 8.02 4.22 22.62
N ALA A 307 7.95 4.77 21.40
CA ALA A 307 7.34 4.09 20.27
C ALA A 307 8.15 2.83 19.92
N MET A 308 7.54 1.66 20.12
CA MET A 308 8.16 0.38 19.83
C MET A 308 7.75 -0.13 18.45
N TYR A 309 8.60 -0.97 17.87
CA TYR A 309 8.26 -1.78 16.70
C TYR A 309 7.03 -2.63 16.98
N CYS A 310 6.14 -2.77 16.00
CA CYS A 310 5.02 -3.70 16.09
C CYS A 310 5.41 -4.99 15.38
N ASP A 311 5.75 -6.00 16.16
CA ASP A 311 6.04 -7.34 15.65
C ASP A 311 4.81 -8.23 15.62
N ASP A 312 3.69 -7.81 16.18
CA ASP A 312 2.44 -8.57 16.22
C ASP A 312 1.67 -8.62 14.89
N LEU A 313 2.27 -8.15 13.79
CA LEU A 313 1.63 -8.10 12.48
C LEU A 313 2.10 -9.23 11.55
N LEU A 314 1.24 -9.57 10.60
CA LEU A 314 1.50 -10.46 9.49
C LEU A 314 1.34 -9.68 8.19
N LEU A 315 2.25 -9.92 7.24
CA LEU A 315 2.10 -9.45 5.88
C LEU A 315 1.25 -10.43 5.08
N LEU A 316 0.23 -9.90 4.43
CA LEU A 316 -0.65 -10.63 3.52
C LEU A 316 -0.43 -10.15 2.09
N SER A 317 -0.73 -11.00 1.11
CA SER A 317 -0.80 -10.66 -0.31
C SER A 317 -2.15 -11.08 -0.88
N LEU A 318 -2.77 -10.21 -1.68
CA LEU A 318 -4.03 -10.50 -2.37
C LEU A 318 -3.79 -11.42 -3.56
N GLU A 319 -4.48 -12.56 -3.58
CA GLU A 319 -4.45 -13.49 -4.70
C GLU A 319 -5.83 -13.52 -5.37
N VAL A 320 -5.94 -13.05 -6.63
CA VAL A 320 -7.22 -12.97 -7.34
C VAL A 320 -7.63 -14.36 -7.86
N GLU A 321 -8.94 -14.64 -7.92
CA GLU A 321 -9.53 -15.99 -7.94
C GLU A 321 -9.11 -16.92 -9.09
N ASP A 322 -8.58 -16.41 -10.21
CA ASP A 322 -8.04 -17.26 -11.28
C ASP A 322 -6.91 -18.19 -10.79
N ASP A 323 -6.22 -17.83 -9.70
CA ASP A 323 -5.13 -18.61 -9.12
C ASP A 323 -5.55 -19.60 -8.02
N ARG A 324 -6.79 -19.51 -7.49
CA ARG A 324 -7.18 -20.22 -6.24
C ARG A 324 -7.79 -21.60 -6.42
N CYS A 325 -8.38 -21.91 -7.57
CA CYS A 325 -9.25 -23.10 -7.72
C CYS A 325 -8.54 -24.47 -7.75
N LYS A 326 -7.22 -24.56 -7.55
CA LYS A 326 -6.48 -25.81 -7.81
C LYS A 326 -5.49 -26.28 -6.75
N ILE A 327 -5.30 -25.54 -5.66
CA ILE A 327 -4.14 -25.79 -4.77
C ILE A 327 -4.61 -26.36 -3.43
N LYS A 328 -4.09 -27.55 -3.10
CA LYS A 328 -4.26 -28.17 -1.78
C LYS A 328 -3.64 -27.25 -0.73
N SER A 329 -4.28 -27.08 0.43
CA SER A 329 -3.87 -26.08 1.44
C SER A 329 -2.44 -26.25 1.97
N THR A 330 -1.76 -27.35 1.63
CA THR A 330 -0.41 -27.63 2.11
C THR A 330 0.73 -27.02 1.33
N GLU A 331 0.55 -26.70 0.06
CA GLU A 331 1.60 -26.19 -0.82
C GLU A 331 1.52 -24.65 -0.95
N PRO A 332 2.67 -23.96 -1.13
CA PRO A 332 2.65 -22.55 -1.47
C PRO A 332 1.84 -22.33 -2.74
N ILE A 333 0.90 -21.37 -2.72
CA ILE A 333 0.09 -21.05 -3.90
C ILE A 333 0.87 -20.22 -4.91
N ARG A 334 1.78 -19.39 -4.41
CA ARG A 334 2.65 -18.48 -5.16
C ARG A 334 3.83 -18.11 -4.27
N HIS A 335 4.78 -17.35 -4.83
CA HIS A 335 5.91 -16.82 -4.07
C HIS A 335 6.12 -15.35 -4.41
N VAL A 336 6.44 -14.54 -3.41
CA VAL A 336 6.95 -13.17 -3.61
C VAL A 336 8.46 -13.23 -3.81
N PRO A 337 9.03 -12.61 -4.86
CA PRO A 337 10.48 -12.49 -4.97
C PRO A 337 11.06 -11.77 -3.75
N ARG A 338 12.10 -12.33 -3.13
CA ARG A 338 12.76 -11.77 -1.94
C ARG A 338 13.16 -10.32 -2.14
N PHE A 339 13.71 -10.01 -3.32
CA PHE A 339 14.14 -8.65 -3.63
C PHE A 339 12.97 -7.66 -3.55
N LYS A 340 11.76 -8.09 -3.90
CA LYS A 340 10.58 -7.22 -3.97
C LYS A 340 10.14 -6.81 -2.57
N LEU A 341 10.16 -7.76 -1.62
CA LEU A 341 9.96 -7.48 -0.20
C LEU A 341 11.07 -6.58 0.37
N LYS A 342 12.33 -6.77 -0.04
CA LYS A 342 13.42 -5.87 0.38
C LYS A 342 13.24 -4.44 -0.16
N CYS A 343 12.83 -4.28 -1.42
CA CYS A 343 12.52 -2.97 -1.98
C CYS A 343 11.33 -2.31 -1.26
N TRP A 344 10.25 -3.07 -1.06
CA TRP A 344 9.05 -2.56 -0.39
C TRP A 344 9.32 -2.14 1.06
N THR A 345 10.00 -2.99 1.84
CA THR A 345 10.40 -2.66 3.23
C THR A 345 11.31 -1.45 3.30
N MET A 346 12.18 -1.24 2.31
CA MET A 346 13.00 -0.05 2.22
C MET A 346 12.17 1.21 1.94
N GLU A 347 11.23 1.19 0.99
CA GLU A 347 10.35 2.35 0.76
C GLU A 347 9.43 2.65 1.93
N LEU A 348 8.78 1.64 2.52
CA LEU A 348 7.95 1.79 3.71
C LEU A 348 8.73 2.44 4.84
N LEU A 349 10.00 2.04 4.99
CA LEU A 349 10.86 2.62 5.98
C LEU A 349 11.20 4.08 5.67
N PHE A 350 11.52 4.42 4.42
CA PHE A 350 11.78 5.80 4.01
C PHE A 350 10.55 6.70 4.18
N SER A 351 9.34 6.20 3.92
CA SER A 351 8.12 6.96 4.10
C SER A 351 7.87 7.29 5.59
N VAL A 352 8.15 6.34 6.48
CA VAL A 352 8.00 6.50 7.92
C VAL A 352 9.12 7.38 8.52
N PHE A 353 10.39 7.11 8.20
CA PHE A 353 11.55 7.85 8.72
C PHE A 353 11.50 9.35 8.47
N ARG A 354 10.98 9.75 7.32
CA ARG A 354 10.95 11.15 6.92
C ARG A 354 10.07 11.97 7.85
N GLU A 355 8.95 11.39 8.30
CA GLU A 355 7.97 12.06 9.15
C GLU A 355 8.27 11.84 10.63
N ILE A 356 8.84 10.68 10.99
CA ILE A 356 9.03 10.23 12.36
C ILE A 356 10.53 10.19 12.66
N TYR A 357 10.98 11.16 13.47
CA TYR A 357 12.38 11.49 13.74
C TYR A 357 13.14 10.67 14.83
N PRO A 358 12.63 9.59 15.46
CA PRO A 358 13.48 8.80 16.34
C PRO A 358 14.41 7.90 15.53
N PRO A 359 15.55 7.48 16.12
CA PRO A 359 16.46 6.56 15.47
C PRO A 359 15.83 5.15 15.40
N ILE A 360 15.09 4.84 14.32
CA ILE A 360 14.78 3.45 14.00
C ILE A 360 16.12 2.75 13.75
N THR A 361 16.63 2.05 14.74
CA THR A 361 17.96 1.43 14.71
C THR A 361 18.14 0.63 13.43
N ALA A 362 19.24 0.84 12.70
CA ALA A 362 19.60 0.06 11.50
C ALA A 362 19.46 -1.47 11.72
N ASP A 363 19.60 -1.89 12.97
CA ASP A 363 19.40 -3.25 13.48
C ASP A 363 18.05 -3.87 13.11
N PHE A 364 16.96 -3.09 13.15
CA PHE A 364 15.60 -3.55 12.82
C PHE A 364 15.51 -4.08 11.40
N PHE A 365 16.11 -3.31 10.51
CA PHE A 365 16.07 -3.60 9.10
C PHE A 365 17.02 -4.74 8.75
N GLN A 366 18.19 -4.75 9.40
CA GLN A 366 19.11 -5.86 9.32
C GLN A 366 18.42 -7.17 9.74
N TYR A 367 17.55 -7.15 10.76
CA TYR A 367 16.76 -8.31 11.17
C TYR A 367 15.84 -8.80 10.05
N GLN A 368 14.92 -7.96 9.57
CA GLN A 368 13.93 -8.35 8.57
C GLN A 368 14.60 -8.84 7.29
N TRP A 369 15.75 -8.26 6.94
CA TRP A 369 16.50 -8.68 5.78
C TRP A 369 17.30 -9.95 5.95
N GLN A 370 17.85 -10.20 7.14
CA GLN A 370 18.47 -11.48 7.45
C GLN A 370 17.44 -12.61 7.40
N ASP A 371 16.24 -12.37 7.91
CA ASP A 371 15.11 -13.29 7.79
C ASP A 371 14.79 -13.57 6.31
N LEU A 372 14.63 -12.52 5.50
CA LEU A 372 14.45 -12.65 4.04
C LEU A 372 15.60 -13.41 3.37
N ASP A 373 16.85 -13.13 3.73
CA ASP A 373 18.02 -13.79 3.15
C ASP A 373 18.07 -15.28 3.50
N ALA A 374 17.66 -15.65 4.72
CA ALA A 374 17.61 -17.03 5.18
C ALA A 374 16.50 -17.86 4.49
N ARG A 375 15.45 -17.22 3.96
CA ARG A 375 14.30 -17.88 3.32
C ARG A 375 14.47 -18.22 1.85
N GLY A 376 15.56 -17.77 1.22
CA GLY A 376 15.86 -17.99 -0.19
C GLY A 376 15.27 -16.93 -1.12
N PRO A 377 15.40 -17.09 -2.45
CA PRO A 377 15.07 -16.04 -3.42
C PRO A 377 13.57 -15.82 -3.62
N ARG A 378 12.71 -16.79 -3.25
CA ARG A 378 11.27 -16.77 -3.46
C ARG A 378 10.57 -17.11 -2.15
N ILE A 379 9.83 -16.14 -1.62
CA ILE A 379 9.17 -16.21 -0.31
C ILE A 379 7.77 -16.81 -0.48
N PRO A 380 7.47 -17.96 0.12
CA PRO A 380 6.19 -18.64 -0.04
C PRO A 380 4.98 -17.78 0.38
N ILE A 381 3.86 -17.97 -0.32
CA ILE A 381 2.54 -17.45 0.05
C ILE A 381 1.64 -18.64 0.39
N TYR A 382 0.96 -18.59 1.53
CA TYR A 382 0.10 -19.67 2.04
C TYR A 382 -1.34 -19.20 2.21
N THR A 383 -2.30 -20.05 1.83
CA THR A 383 -3.73 -19.86 2.14
C THR A 383 -4.04 -20.13 3.62
N ASP A 384 -3.23 -20.98 4.23
CA ASP A 384 -3.41 -21.46 5.59
C ASP A 384 -2.51 -20.69 6.57
N LEU A 385 -3.18 -20.00 7.49
CA LEU A 385 -2.58 -19.22 8.56
C LEU A 385 -1.93 -20.08 9.63
N GLU A 386 -2.44 -21.29 9.87
CA GLU A 386 -1.93 -22.18 10.92
C GLU A 386 -0.50 -22.66 10.62
N LYS A 387 -0.07 -22.52 9.37
CA LYS A 387 1.30 -22.83 8.93
C LYS A 387 2.28 -21.71 9.21
N TRP A 388 1.82 -20.46 9.31
CA TRP A 388 2.71 -19.38 9.66
C TRP A 388 3.10 -19.53 11.13
N LYS A 389 4.40 -19.71 11.35
CA LYS A 389 5.00 -19.68 12.68
C LYS A 389 6.15 -18.72 12.62
N ARG A 390 6.18 -17.78 13.56
CA ARG A 390 7.37 -16.96 13.80
C ARG A 390 8.54 -17.92 14.06
N ARG A 391 9.56 -17.86 13.23
CA ARG A 391 10.74 -18.74 13.28
C ARG A 391 11.78 -18.19 14.25
N THR A 392 11.77 -16.88 14.45
CA THR A 392 12.76 -16.17 15.25
C THR A 392 12.07 -15.30 16.31
N GLU A 393 12.44 -15.47 17.57
CA GLU A 393 12.03 -14.53 18.61
C GLU A 393 12.89 -13.27 18.49
N LEU A 394 12.26 -12.09 18.35
CA LEU A 394 12.96 -10.80 18.32
C LEU A 394 13.87 -10.59 19.52
N SER A 395 13.46 -11.06 20.70
CA SER A 395 14.26 -11.03 21.93
C SER A 395 15.55 -11.86 21.85
N LYS A 396 15.60 -12.86 20.97
CA LYS A 396 16.78 -13.70 20.71
C LYS A 396 17.69 -13.11 19.63
N TYR A 397 17.24 -12.07 18.93
CA TYR A 397 18.10 -11.37 17.98
C TYR A 397 19.24 -10.68 18.73
N LYS A 398 20.46 -11.16 18.53
CA LYS A 398 21.66 -10.47 18.97
C LYS A 398 22.14 -9.59 17.84
N ARG A 399 22.17 -8.28 18.08
CA ARG A 399 22.79 -7.29 17.21
C ARG A 399 24.22 -7.71 16.87
N ASP A 400 24.49 -7.98 15.59
CA ASP A 400 25.83 -8.31 15.12
C ASP A 400 26.65 -7.02 14.89
N GLU A 401 27.17 -6.49 16.00
CA GLU A 401 28.06 -5.31 16.03
C GLU A 401 29.29 -5.49 15.12
N SER A 402 29.70 -6.72 14.83
CA SER A 402 30.88 -6.99 14.00
C SER A 402 30.62 -6.80 12.50
N ARG A 403 29.37 -6.96 12.05
CA ARG A 403 28.95 -6.67 10.67
C ARG A 403 28.67 -5.19 10.47
N LEU A 404 28.05 -4.53 11.45
CA LEU A 404 27.77 -3.09 11.41
C LEU A 404 29.04 -2.23 11.44
N SER A 405 30.11 -2.68 12.09
CA SER A 405 31.40 -1.98 12.09
C SER A 405 32.22 -2.16 10.80
N LYS A 406 31.82 -3.11 9.93
CA LYS A 406 32.45 -3.35 8.63
C LYS A 406 31.74 -2.65 7.46
N LEU A 407 30.45 -2.39 7.61
CA LEU A 407 29.66 -1.51 6.73
C LEU A 407 29.95 -0.05 7.10
#